data_AF-A0A0Q9P6M0-F1
#
_entry.id   AF-A0A0Q9P6M0-F1
#
_cell.length_a   1.000
_cell.length_b   1.000
_cell.length_c   1.000
_cell.angle_alpha   90.00
_cell.angle_beta   90.00
_cell.angle_gamma   90.00
#
_symmetry.space_group_name_H-M   'P 1'
#
loop_
_entity.id
_entity.type
_entity.pdbx_description
1 polymer ?
#
loop_
_entity_poly.entity_id
_entity_poly.type
_entity_poly.pdbx_seq_one_letter_code
_entity_poly.pdbx_strand_id
1 'polypeptide(L)'
;MTDAFPSRSGVPRVHRSRLRFAVMVLAGLLGAGGSGLAGHWVEAPAVGWSTAALTYVVWVWVVIGPLDAEGTRAHATVEDPSRRVTDLMILAANVASLAAVAAVVLDSHSNDGASRLGSGLLALTSVALAWMLVQTLFTVRYAGLYYSTAPRAGSAVGGIDFNQADPPQYTDFAYLATSLGMTYQVSDTALKNHAIRAEALKHSLLSYLFGTVILAATINLVIGLAGS
;
A
#
# COMPACT_ATOMS: atom_id res chain seq x y z
N MET A 1 -40.53 -32.35 -3.79
CA MET A 1 -40.77 -31.17 -2.95
C MET A 1 -39.42 -30.52 -2.73
N THR A 2 -39.14 -29.51 -3.55
CA THR A 2 -37.84 -28.84 -3.67
C THR A 2 -37.89 -27.56 -2.84
N ASP A 3 -37.23 -27.54 -1.69
CA ASP A 3 -37.04 -26.30 -0.94
C ASP A 3 -35.80 -25.58 -1.46
N ALA A 4 -36.07 -24.46 -2.13
CA ALA A 4 -35.09 -23.54 -2.67
C ALA A 4 -34.36 -22.84 -1.52
N PHE A 5 -33.02 -22.90 -1.54
CA PHE A 5 -32.20 -22.01 -0.74
C PHE A 5 -32.45 -20.55 -1.15
N PRO A 6 -32.75 -19.63 -0.21
CA PRO A 6 -32.90 -18.24 -0.55
C PRO A 6 -31.56 -17.66 -1.04
N SER A 7 -31.58 -17.12 -2.25
CA SER A 7 -30.46 -16.36 -2.83
C SER A 7 -30.18 -15.15 -1.95
N ARG A 8 -29.03 -15.14 -1.27
CA ARG A 8 -28.58 -13.96 -0.52
C ARG A 8 -28.40 -12.81 -1.50
N SER A 9 -29.22 -11.78 -1.34
CA SER A 9 -29.27 -10.54 -2.08
C SER A 9 -27.88 -9.96 -2.35
N GLY A 10 -27.53 -9.81 -3.63
CA GLY A 10 -26.29 -9.21 -4.08
C GLY A 10 -26.25 -7.72 -3.79
N VAL A 11 -25.49 -7.31 -2.78
CA VAL A 11 -24.97 -5.94 -2.73
C VAL A 11 -24.03 -5.78 -3.94
N PRO A 12 -24.19 -4.76 -4.80
CA PRO A 12 -23.34 -4.57 -5.98
C PRO A 12 -21.88 -4.38 -5.54
N ARG A 13 -21.03 -5.35 -5.86
CA ARG A 13 -19.65 -5.52 -5.34
C ARG A 13 -18.70 -4.35 -5.66
N VAL A 14 -19.05 -3.53 -6.66
CA VAL A 14 -18.39 -2.25 -7.01
C VAL A 14 -18.39 -1.25 -5.85
N HIS A 15 -19.32 -1.39 -4.88
CA HIS A 15 -19.37 -0.51 -3.71
C HIS A 15 -18.16 -0.66 -2.79
N ARG A 16 -17.51 -1.83 -2.69
CA ARG A 16 -16.47 -2.05 -1.67
C ARG A 16 -15.16 -1.31 -1.94
N SER A 17 -14.64 -1.34 -3.17
CA SER A 17 -13.40 -0.60 -3.50
C SER A 17 -13.60 0.92 -3.41
N ARG A 18 -14.73 1.42 -3.93
CA ARG A 18 -15.10 2.85 -3.86
C ARG A 18 -15.35 3.30 -2.43
N LEU A 19 -16.04 2.49 -1.62
CA LEU A 19 -16.27 2.78 -0.20
C LEU A 19 -14.95 2.86 0.54
N ARG A 20 -14.03 1.91 0.33
CA ARG A 20 -12.70 1.95 0.98
C ARG A 20 -11.94 3.20 0.60
N PHE A 21 -11.93 3.59 -0.68
CA PHE A 21 -11.30 4.83 -1.13
C PHE A 21 -11.98 6.07 -0.51
N ALA A 22 -13.31 6.10 -0.46
CA ALA A 22 -14.05 7.20 0.15
C ALA A 22 -13.77 7.32 1.65
N VAL A 23 -13.70 6.20 2.37
CA VAL A 23 -13.32 6.16 3.79
C VAL A 23 -11.88 6.65 3.99
N MET A 24 -10.95 6.22 3.13
CA MET A 24 -9.57 6.69 3.14
C MET A 24 -9.50 8.22 2.96
N VAL A 25 -10.21 8.77 1.96
CA VAL A 25 -10.25 10.21 1.70
C VAL A 25 -10.87 10.96 2.87
N LEU A 26 -12.01 10.48 3.40
CA LEU A 26 -12.68 11.10 4.54
C LEU A 26 -11.79 11.11 5.78
N ALA A 27 -11.16 9.98 6.11
CA ALA A 27 -10.23 9.88 7.24
C ALA A 27 -9.05 10.85 7.07
N GLY A 28 -8.51 10.97 5.86
CA GLY A 28 -7.45 11.94 5.57
C GLY A 28 -7.88 13.39 5.70
N LEU A 29 -9.08 13.75 5.21
CA LEU A 29 -9.65 15.09 5.37
C LEU A 29 -9.91 15.42 6.84
N LEU A 30 -10.41 14.46 7.63
CA LEU A 30 -10.61 14.64 9.06
C LEU A 30 -9.28 14.81 9.80
N GLY A 31 -8.26 14.03 9.46
CA GLY A 31 -6.90 14.16 10.03
C GLY A 31 -6.27 15.52 9.70
N ALA A 32 -6.31 15.94 8.44
CA ALA A 32 -5.80 17.24 8.02
C ALA A 32 -6.60 18.40 8.65
N GLY A 33 -7.93 18.31 8.63
CA GLY A 33 -8.80 19.32 9.24
C GLY A 33 -8.58 19.45 10.74
N GLY A 34 -8.45 18.34 11.46
CA GLY A 34 -8.14 18.35 12.89
C GLY A 34 -6.80 19.01 13.20
N SER A 35 -5.75 18.69 12.42
CA SER A 35 -4.44 19.33 12.53
C SER A 35 -4.50 20.84 12.24
N GLY A 36 -5.20 21.24 11.18
CA GLY A 36 -5.38 22.65 10.82
C GLY A 36 -6.14 23.44 11.88
N LEU A 37 -7.22 22.88 12.42
CA LEU A 37 -8.00 23.49 13.51
C LEU A 37 -7.19 23.66 14.81
N ALA A 38 -6.17 22.82 15.02
CA ALA A 38 -5.22 22.97 16.12
C ALA A 38 -4.10 23.99 15.86
N GLY A 39 -4.10 24.67 14.69
CA GLY A 39 -3.09 25.67 14.31
C GLY A 39 -1.94 25.14 13.45
N HIS A 40 -1.88 23.83 13.20
CA HIS A 40 -0.80 23.13 12.52
C HIS A 40 -1.04 22.98 11.00
N TRP A 41 -1.26 24.09 10.31
CA TRP A 41 -1.64 24.10 8.88
C TRP A 41 -0.52 23.61 7.94
N VAL A 42 0.74 23.79 8.31
CA VAL A 42 1.89 23.32 7.53
C VAL A 42 1.99 21.79 7.59
N GLU A 43 1.70 21.20 8.75
CA GLU A 43 1.79 19.75 8.99
C GLU A 43 0.50 19.01 8.58
N ALA A 44 -0.62 19.73 8.50
CA ALA A 44 -1.94 19.17 8.21
C ALA A 44 -1.99 18.27 6.96
N PRO A 45 -1.35 18.59 5.81
CA PRO A 45 -1.30 17.68 4.67
C PRO A 45 -0.63 16.34 4.99
N ALA A 46 0.48 16.35 5.73
CA ALA A 46 1.21 15.14 6.10
C ALA A 46 0.43 14.31 7.13
N VAL A 47 -0.25 14.95 8.09
CA VAL A 47 -1.15 14.28 9.04
C VAL A 47 -2.32 13.62 8.32
N GLY A 48 -2.99 14.36 7.42
CA GLY A 48 -4.09 13.82 6.63
C GLY A 48 -3.68 12.64 5.76
N TRP A 49 -2.54 12.78 5.06
CA TRP A 49 -1.98 11.69 4.27
C TRP A 49 -1.66 10.45 5.12
N SER A 50 -0.98 10.63 6.24
CA SER A 50 -0.64 9.53 7.18
C SER A 50 -1.90 8.83 7.68
N THR A 51 -2.93 9.59 8.05
CA THR A 51 -4.22 9.06 8.52
C THR A 51 -4.92 8.26 7.43
N ALA A 52 -4.95 8.77 6.19
CA ALA A 52 -5.52 8.08 5.04
C ALA A 52 -4.77 6.77 4.74
N ALA A 53 -3.44 6.81 4.66
CA ALA A 53 -2.60 5.65 4.38
C ALA A 53 -2.76 4.56 5.46
N LEU A 54 -2.72 4.95 6.74
CA LEU A 54 -2.92 4.03 7.86
C LEU A 54 -4.30 3.38 7.83
N THR A 55 -5.35 4.18 7.63
CA THR A 55 -6.74 3.69 7.53
C THR A 55 -6.86 2.64 6.42
N TYR A 56 -6.27 2.91 5.26
CA TYR A 56 -6.29 1.99 4.14
C TYR A 56 -5.55 0.68 4.46
N VAL A 57 -4.31 0.77 4.96
CA VAL A 57 -3.48 -0.40 5.32
C VAL A 57 -4.21 -1.27 6.34
N VAL A 58 -4.69 -0.69 7.44
CA VAL A 58 -5.42 -1.40 8.48
C VAL A 58 -6.67 -2.06 7.91
N TRP A 59 -7.46 -1.33 7.12
CA TRP A 59 -8.67 -1.90 6.50
C TRP A 59 -8.34 -3.11 5.64
N VAL A 60 -7.32 -3.02 4.78
CA VAL A 60 -6.94 -4.16 3.93
C VAL A 60 -6.56 -5.35 4.79
N TRP A 61 -5.70 -5.17 5.79
CA TRP A 61 -5.20 -6.26 6.63
C TRP A 61 -6.28 -6.89 7.51
N VAL A 62 -7.25 -6.12 8.00
CA VAL A 62 -8.44 -6.67 8.68
C VAL A 62 -9.25 -7.57 7.76
N VAL A 63 -9.29 -7.27 6.46
CA VAL A 63 -10.04 -8.07 5.47
C VAL A 63 -9.23 -9.29 5.01
N ILE A 64 -7.95 -9.13 4.69
CA ILE A 64 -7.16 -10.18 4.03
C ILE A 64 -6.38 -11.06 5.00
N GLY A 65 -5.99 -10.54 6.17
CA GLY A 65 -5.14 -11.23 7.14
C GLY A 65 -5.74 -12.53 7.69
N PRO A 66 -7.05 -12.60 7.97
CA PRO A 66 -7.69 -13.83 8.45
C PRO A 66 -8.00 -14.88 7.36
N LEU A 67 -7.77 -14.57 6.08
CA LEU A 67 -8.16 -15.45 4.99
C LEU A 67 -7.18 -16.62 4.83
N ASP A 68 -7.72 -17.83 4.85
CA ASP A 68 -7.00 -19.04 4.47
C ASP A 68 -6.80 -19.11 2.94
N ALA A 69 -6.30 -20.25 2.45
CA ALA A 69 -6.00 -20.45 1.05
C ALA A 69 -7.25 -20.36 0.15
N GLU A 70 -8.37 -20.90 0.61
CA GLU A 70 -9.64 -20.87 -0.13
C GLU A 70 -10.22 -19.45 -0.14
N GLY A 71 -10.25 -18.79 1.02
CA GLY A 71 -10.65 -17.39 1.16
C GLY A 71 -9.79 -16.44 0.33
N THR A 72 -8.48 -16.67 0.29
CA THR A 72 -7.52 -15.90 -0.52
C THR A 72 -7.85 -16.06 -2.01
N ARG A 73 -8.04 -17.29 -2.50
CA ARG A 73 -8.44 -17.55 -3.88
C ARG A 73 -9.78 -16.92 -4.23
N ALA A 74 -10.79 -17.10 -3.37
CA ALA A 74 -12.11 -16.53 -3.56
C ALA A 74 -12.06 -15.00 -3.63
N HIS A 75 -11.29 -14.36 -2.75
CA HIS A 75 -11.13 -12.91 -2.74
C HIS A 75 -10.31 -12.39 -3.94
N ALA A 76 -9.22 -13.07 -4.30
CA ALA A 76 -8.32 -12.64 -5.38
C ALA A 76 -8.94 -12.79 -6.78
N THR A 77 -9.87 -13.72 -6.96
CA THR A 77 -10.59 -13.95 -8.23
C THR A 77 -11.80 -13.04 -8.40
N VAL A 78 -12.21 -12.30 -7.37
CA VAL A 78 -13.27 -11.29 -7.50
C VAL A 78 -12.79 -10.18 -8.43
N GLU A 79 -13.37 -10.14 -9.62
CA GLU A 79 -13.12 -9.07 -10.58
C GLU A 79 -13.93 -7.83 -10.17
N ASP A 80 -13.22 -6.82 -9.68
CA ASP A 80 -13.74 -5.47 -9.47
C ASP A 80 -13.07 -4.53 -10.48
N PRO A 81 -13.79 -4.09 -11.54
CA PRO A 81 -13.25 -3.20 -12.56
C PRO A 81 -12.67 -1.90 -11.98
N SER A 82 -13.22 -1.42 -10.86
CA SER A 82 -12.77 -0.18 -10.23
C SER A 82 -11.48 -0.36 -9.43
N ARG A 83 -11.21 -1.58 -8.94
CA ARG A 83 -10.07 -1.86 -8.07
C ARG A 83 -8.74 -1.49 -8.71
N ARG A 84 -8.50 -1.86 -9.97
CA ARG A 84 -7.23 -1.52 -10.66
C ARG A 84 -7.03 -0.02 -10.78
N VAL A 85 -8.09 0.72 -11.10
CA VAL A 85 -8.02 2.18 -11.23
C VAL A 85 -7.78 2.81 -9.86
N THR A 86 -8.51 2.38 -8.82
CA THR A 86 -8.31 2.84 -7.46
C THR A 86 -6.89 2.56 -6.96
N ASP A 87 -6.37 1.34 -7.13
CA ASP A 87 -5.02 0.97 -6.70
C ASP A 87 -3.96 1.83 -7.42
N LEU A 88 -4.13 2.11 -8.72
CA LEU A 88 -3.23 3.00 -9.48
C LEU A 88 -3.30 4.45 -9.02
N MET A 89 -4.50 4.97 -8.75
CA MET A 89 -4.68 6.33 -8.23
C MET A 89 -4.04 6.48 -6.86
N ILE A 90 -4.22 5.49 -5.99
CA ILE A 90 -3.59 5.47 -4.67
C ILE A 90 -2.07 5.42 -4.85
N LEU A 91 -1.55 4.56 -5.73
CA LEU A 91 -0.11 4.48 -6.00
C LEU A 91 0.46 5.81 -6.50
N ALA A 92 -0.24 6.48 -7.41
CA ALA A 92 0.16 7.79 -7.94
C ALA A 92 0.13 8.87 -6.84
N ALA A 93 -0.92 8.89 -6.01
CA ALA A 93 -1.00 9.78 -4.86
C ALA A 93 0.14 9.52 -3.86
N ASN A 94 0.50 8.25 -3.68
CA ASN A 94 1.59 7.83 -2.81
C ASN A 94 2.94 8.39 -3.29
N VAL A 95 3.22 8.30 -4.59
CA VAL A 95 4.43 8.88 -5.20
C VAL A 95 4.42 10.41 -5.12
N ALA A 96 3.28 11.06 -5.39
CA ALA A 96 3.15 12.50 -5.27
C ALA A 96 3.38 12.99 -3.83
N SER A 97 2.93 12.21 -2.83
CA SER A 97 3.13 12.53 -1.41
C SER A 97 4.61 12.57 -1.03
N LEU A 98 5.46 11.73 -1.64
CA LEU A 98 6.91 11.78 -1.41
C LEU A 98 7.52 13.11 -1.85
N ALA A 99 7.09 13.63 -3.01
CA ALA A 99 7.58 14.93 -3.49
C ALA A 99 7.15 16.06 -2.55
N ALA A 100 5.92 16.01 -2.03
CA ALA A 100 5.44 16.98 -1.05
C ALA A 100 6.22 16.89 0.27
N VAL A 101 6.47 15.68 0.79
CA VAL A 101 7.27 15.48 2.01
C VAL A 101 8.71 15.96 1.80
N ALA A 102 9.33 15.65 0.67
CA ALA A 102 10.67 16.12 0.34
C ALA A 102 10.73 17.66 0.28
N ALA A 103 9.72 18.31 -0.30
CA ALA A 103 9.63 19.77 -0.33
C ALA A 103 9.52 20.37 1.09
N VAL A 104 8.70 19.79 1.96
CA VAL A 104 8.56 20.23 3.37
C VAL A 104 9.87 20.09 4.14
N VAL A 105 10.60 18.98 3.94
CA VAL A 105 11.91 18.75 4.57
C VAL A 105 12.97 19.73 4.08
N LEU A 106 12.92 20.14 2.81
CA LEU A 106 13.86 21.13 2.27
C LEU A 106 13.57 22.55 2.77
N ASP A 107 12.30 22.90 2.99
CA ASP A 107 11.88 24.24 3.42
C ASP A 107 12.09 24.50 4.93
N SER A 108 12.30 23.46 5.75
CA SER A 108 12.39 23.57 7.21
C SER A 108 13.65 24.25 7.77
N HIS A 109 14.40 25.01 6.95
CA HIS A 109 15.63 25.70 7.33
C HIS A 109 15.42 26.90 8.30
N SER A 110 14.17 27.24 8.64
CA SER A 110 13.79 28.49 9.32
C SER A 110 13.22 28.36 10.74
N ASN A 111 12.95 27.15 11.26
CA ASN A 111 12.20 26.98 12.53
C ASN A 111 13.05 26.51 13.73
N ASP A 112 12.57 26.66 14.97
CA ASP A 112 13.25 26.21 16.21
C ASP A 112 13.43 24.67 16.30
N GLY A 113 14.45 24.21 17.04
CA GLY A 113 14.86 22.79 17.12
C GLY A 113 13.75 21.79 17.51
N ALA A 114 12.84 22.16 18.42
CA ALA A 114 11.73 21.28 18.83
C ALA A 114 10.67 21.10 17.73
N SER A 115 10.38 22.14 16.94
CA SER A 115 9.45 22.06 15.81
C SER A 115 10.01 21.25 14.64
N ARG A 116 11.34 21.30 14.44
CA ARG A 116 12.05 20.50 13.43
C ARG A 116 11.95 19.01 13.72
N LEU A 117 12.08 18.62 14.99
CA LEU A 117 11.92 17.24 15.43
C LEU A 117 10.53 16.69 15.13
N GLY A 118 9.48 17.43 15.49
CA GLY A 118 8.09 17.04 15.24
C GLY A 118 7.81 16.85 13.75
N SER A 119 8.16 17.85 12.93
CA SER A 119 8.00 17.79 11.48
C SER A 119 8.81 16.66 10.82
N GLY A 120 10.04 16.41 11.29
CA GLY A 120 10.89 15.33 10.79
C GLY A 120 10.36 13.93 11.12
N LEU A 121 9.89 13.70 12.35
CA LEU A 121 9.25 12.44 12.74
C LEU A 121 7.94 12.21 11.98
N LEU A 122 7.15 13.27 11.75
CA LEU A 122 5.95 13.20 10.94
C LEU A 122 6.28 12.84 9.49
N ALA A 123 7.30 13.45 8.90
CA ALA A 123 7.79 13.13 7.57
C ALA A 123 8.22 11.66 7.47
N LEU A 124 9.04 11.17 8.40
CA LEU A 124 9.46 9.75 8.43
C LEU A 124 8.26 8.81 8.57
N THR A 125 7.33 9.12 9.46
CA THR A 125 6.11 8.31 9.68
C THR A 125 5.25 8.28 8.41
N SER A 126 5.06 9.44 7.77
CA SER A 126 4.33 9.58 6.52
C SER A 126 4.94 8.72 5.41
N VAL A 127 6.28 8.76 5.25
CA VAL A 127 6.98 7.96 4.25
C VAL A 127 6.94 6.46 4.58
N ALA A 128 7.05 6.08 5.86
CA ALA A 128 6.93 4.68 6.29
C ALA A 128 5.53 4.11 6.03
N LEU A 129 4.48 4.88 6.28
CA LEU A 129 3.10 4.50 5.97
C LEU A 129 2.84 4.41 4.47
N ALA A 130 3.40 5.36 3.72
CA ALA A 130 3.38 5.36 2.26
C ALA A 130 4.05 4.08 1.71
N TRP A 131 5.22 3.71 2.23
CA TRP A 131 5.90 2.46 1.90
C TRP A 131 5.04 1.22 2.25
N MET A 132 4.53 1.12 3.48
CA MET A 132 3.64 0.01 3.90
C MET A 132 2.40 -0.13 2.99
N LEU A 133 1.85 1.00 2.54
CA LEU A 133 0.73 1.01 1.62
C LEU A 133 1.11 0.43 0.26
N VAL A 134 2.30 0.72 -0.28
CA VAL A 134 2.81 0.09 -1.50
C VAL A 134 2.89 -1.43 -1.31
N GLN A 135 3.44 -1.91 -0.19
CA GLN A 135 3.56 -3.35 0.08
C GLN A 135 2.19 -4.03 0.13
N THR A 136 1.23 -3.35 0.75
CA THR A 136 -0.16 -3.81 0.84
C THR A 136 -0.81 -3.88 -0.55
N LEU A 137 -0.64 -2.86 -1.39
CA LEU A 137 -1.16 -2.86 -2.77
C LEU A 137 -0.56 -4.01 -3.60
N PHE A 138 0.76 -4.20 -3.53
CA PHE A 138 1.44 -5.26 -4.27
C PHE A 138 1.09 -6.66 -3.76
N THR A 139 0.86 -6.82 -2.46
CA THR A 139 0.34 -8.08 -1.87
C THR A 139 -0.95 -8.51 -2.56
N VAL A 140 -1.95 -7.61 -2.63
CA VAL A 140 -3.23 -7.94 -3.27
C VAL A 140 -3.10 -8.02 -4.80
N ARG A 141 -2.12 -7.34 -5.39
CA ARG A 141 -1.81 -7.42 -6.82
C ARG A 141 -1.24 -8.79 -7.20
N TYR A 142 -0.27 -9.30 -6.44
CA TYR A 142 0.33 -10.60 -6.70
C TYR A 142 -0.66 -11.74 -6.55
N ALA A 143 -1.51 -11.71 -5.52
CA ALA A 143 -2.60 -12.69 -5.38
C ALA A 143 -3.53 -12.66 -6.61
N GLY A 144 -3.92 -11.46 -7.06
CA GLY A 144 -4.78 -11.31 -8.24
C GLY A 144 -4.12 -11.80 -9.54
N LEU A 145 -2.80 -11.63 -9.68
CA LEU A 145 -2.06 -12.14 -10.84
C LEU A 145 -1.89 -13.66 -10.78
N TYR A 146 -1.63 -14.20 -9.58
CA TYR A 146 -1.48 -15.65 -9.37
C TYR A 146 -2.76 -16.40 -9.71
N TYR A 147 -3.91 -15.88 -9.29
CA TYR A 147 -5.22 -16.50 -9.57
C TYR A 147 -5.89 -16.01 -10.88
N SER A 148 -5.24 -15.14 -11.65
CA SER A 148 -5.79 -14.64 -12.92
C SER A 148 -5.65 -15.70 -14.03
N THR A 149 -6.77 -16.05 -14.66
CA THR A 149 -6.82 -16.93 -15.84
C THR A 149 -6.81 -16.17 -17.17
N ALA A 150 -6.50 -14.87 -17.15
CA ALA A 150 -6.49 -14.03 -18.35
C ALA A 150 -5.45 -14.53 -19.39
N PRO A 151 -5.70 -14.37 -20.71
CA PRO A 151 -4.82 -14.88 -21.77
C PRO A 151 -3.35 -14.41 -21.70
N ARG A 152 -3.09 -13.25 -21.06
CA ARG A 152 -1.74 -12.69 -20.86
C ARG A 152 -0.99 -13.26 -19.64
N ALA A 153 -1.68 -14.00 -18.77
CA ALA A 153 -1.14 -14.57 -17.55
C ALA A 153 -0.65 -16.03 -17.71
N GLY A 154 -0.70 -16.58 -18.93
CA GLY A 154 -0.57 -18.02 -19.12
C GLY A 154 -1.88 -18.71 -18.77
N SER A 155 -2.22 -19.78 -19.48
CA SER A 155 -3.52 -20.45 -19.40
C SER A 155 -3.80 -21.18 -18.06
N ALA A 156 -2.95 -21.04 -17.05
CA ALA A 156 -3.07 -21.74 -15.77
C ALA A 156 -2.80 -20.80 -14.58
N VAL A 157 -3.61 -20.96 -13.53
CA VAL A 157 -3.38 -20.38 -12.19
C VAL A 157 -1.95 -20.70 -11.74
N GLY A 158 -1.24 -19.71 -11.19
CA GLY A 158 0.11 -19.86 -10.66
C GLY A 158 1.06 -18.75 -11.11
N GLY A 159 2.31 -19.12 -11.40
CA GLY A 159 3.35 -18.18 -11.84
C GLY A 159 4.25 -17.64 -10.73
N ILE A 160 3.98 -18.00 -9.47
CA ILE A 160 4.86 -17.79 -8.30
C ILE A 160 5.02 -19.15 -7.62
N ASP A 161 6.25 -19.56 -7.37
CA ASP A 161 6.55 -20.74 -6.58
C ASP A 161 6.91 -20.31 -5.15
N PHE A 162 6.11 -20.73 -4.18
CA PHE A 162 6.34 -20.45 -2.75
C PHE A 162 7.07 -21.61 -2.05
N ASN A 163 7.58 -22.60 -2.79
CA ASN A 163 8.25 -23.80 -2.24
C ASN A 163 7.36 -24.60 -1.27
N GLN A 164 6.05 -24.59 -1.50
CA GLN A 164 5.07 -25.29 -0.68
C GLN A 164 4.07 -26.07 -1.54
N ALA A 165 3.49 -27.12 -0.97
CA ALA A 165 2.46 -27.93 -1.63
C ALA A 165 1.06 -27.30 -1.52
N ASP A 166 0.80 -26.62 -0.40
CA ASP A 166 -0.51 -26.02 -0.12
C ASP A 166 -0.73 -24.74 -0.94
N PRO A 167 -1.97 -24.43 -1.36
CA PRO A 167 -2.23 -23.21 -2.09
C PRO A 167 -1.91 -21.97 -1.23
N PRO A 168 -1.37 -20.89 -1.83
CA PRO A 168 -0.87 -19.76 -1.07
C PRO A 168 -1.98 -18.93 -0.42
N GLN A 169 -1.66 -18.36 0.73
CA GLN A 169 -2.48 -17.40 1.47
C GLN A 169 -1.97 -15.98 1.24
N TYR A 170 -2.75 -14.98 1.67
CA TYR A 170 -2.33 -13.57 1.55
C TYR A 170 -0.99 -13.26 2.24
N THR A 171 -0.65 -13.98 3.30
CA THR A 171 0.64 -13.87 4.00
C THR A 171 1.83 -14.24 3.10
N ASP A 172 1.67 -15.22 2.20
CA ASP A 172 2.73 -15.64 1.27
C ASP A 172 3.00 -14.55 0.22
N PHE A 173 1.93 -13.96 -0.31
CA PHE A 173 2.04 -12.82 -1.22
C PHE A 173 2.61 -11.58 -0.52
N ALA A 174 2.28 -11.37 0.76
CA ALA A 174 2.83 -10.29 1.57
C ALA A 174 4.32 -10.51 1.85
N TYR A 175 4.74 -11.74 2.08
CA TYR A 175 6.15 -12.11 2.21
C TYR A 175 6.93 -11.74 0.95
N LEU A 176 6.43 -12.10 -0.24
CA LEU A 176 7.05 -11.71 -1.51
C LEU A 176 7.10 -10.18 -1.69
N ALA A 177 5.96 -9.50 -1.48
CA ALA A 177 5.88 -8.05 -1.65
C ALA A 177 6.84 -7.32 -0.69
N THR A 178 6.88 -7.75 0.56
CA THR A 178 7.73 -7.14 1.59
C THR A 178 9.21 -7.41 1.32
N SER A 179 9.57 -8.62 0.88
CA SER A 179 10.93 -8.94 0.45
C SER A 179 11.37 -8.02 -0.69
N LEU A 180 10.57 -7.92 -1.76
CA LEU A 180 10.86 -7.02 -2.87
C LEU A 180 10.97 -5.55 -2.45
N GLY A 181 10.16 -5.08 -1.49
CA GLY A 181 10.25 -3.68 -1.10
C GLY A 181 11.28 -3.34 -0.03
N MET A 182 11.78 -4.32 0.73
CA MET A 182 12.89 -4.11 1.67
C MET A 182 14.25 -4.32 1.00
N THR A 183 14.37 -5.28 0.09
CA THR A 183 15.66 -5.72 -0.46
C THR A 183 15.77 -5.59 -1.99
N TYR A 184 14.68 -5.20 -2.65
CA TYR A 184 14.60 -5.11 -4.12
C TYR A 184 14.80 -6.44 -4.84
N GLN A 185 14.77 -7.55 -4.11
CA GLN A 185 15.08 -8.89 -4.60
C GLN A 185 14.00 -9.89 -4.20
N VAL A 186 13.95 -10.97 -4.97
CA VAL A 186 13.17 -12.15 -4.62
C VAL A 186 14.11 -13.11 -3.88
N SER A 187 13.74 -13.53 -2.67
CA SER A 187 14.63 -14.31 -1.80
C SER A 187 14.66 -15.78 -2.21
N ASP A 188 13.52 -16.46 -2.13
CA ASP A 188 13.38 -17.91 -2.31
C ASP A 188 12.21 -18.28 -3.25
N THR A 189 11.36 -17.32 -3.62
CA THR A 189 10.18 -17.57 -4.46
C THR A 189 10.48 -17.46 -5.96
N ALA A 190 10.12 -18.45 -6.77
CA ALA A 190 10.43 -18.41 -8.20
C ALA A 190 9.30 -17.75 -9.02
N LEU A 191 9.61 -16.66 -9.75
CA LEU A 191 8.66 -15.98 -10.63
C LEU A 191 8.64 -16.62 -12.03
N LYS A 192 7.70 -17.54 -12.26
CA LYS A 192 7.61 -18.38 -13.47
C LYS A 192 6.93 -17.68 -14.66
N ASN A 193 6.24 -16.57 -14.45
CA ASN A 193 5.49 -15.86 -15.50
C ASN A 193 6.07 -14.47 -15.82
N HIS A 194 6.12 -14.12 -17.11
CA HIS A 194 6.53 -12.80 -17.59
C HIS A 194 5.69 -11.65 -16.99
N ALA A 195 4.37 -11.81 -16.91
CA ALA A 195 3.50 -10.76 -16.37
C ALA A 195 3.84 -10.44 -14.89
N ILE A 196 4.17 -11.46 -14.11
CA ILE A 196 4.54 -11.32 -12.70
C ILE A 196 5.94 -10.71 -12.58
N ARG A 197 6.90 -11.13 -13.42
CA ARG A 197 8.24 -10.51 -13.46
C ARG A 197 8.18 -9.02 -13.83
N ALA A 198 7.33 -8.65 -14.79
CA ALA A 198 7.13 -7.24 -15.15
C ALA A 198 6.55 -6.41 -14.00
N GLU A 199 5.68 -6.99 -13.17
CA GLU A 199 5.13 -6.31 -11.99
C GLU A 199 6.14 -6.25 -10.85
N ALA A 200 6.94 -7.31 -10.65
CA ALA A 200 8.08 -7.30 -9.72
C ALA A 200 9.11 -6.22 -10.08
N LEU A 201 9.43 -6.04 -11.36
CA LEU A 201 10.32 -4.95 -11.80
C LEU A 201 9.77 -3.56 -11.41
N LYS A 202 8.48 -3.31 -11.65
CA LYS A 202 7.84 -2.05 -11.25
C LYS A 202 7.89 -1.87 -9.73
N HIS A 203 7.62 -2.94 -8.98
CA HIS A 203 7.65 -2.92 -7.52
C HIS A 203 9.05 -2.62 -6.99
N SER A 204 10.09 -3.30 -7.50
CA SER A 204 11.48 -3.05 -7.10
C SER A 204 11.92 -1.62 -7.41
N LEU A 205 11.62 -1.10 -8.60
CA LEU A 205 11.96 0.29 -8.97
C LEU A 205 11.28 1.31 -8.06
N LEU A 206 9.99 1.10 -7.78
CA LEU A 206 9.25 1.96 -6.86
C LEU A 206 9.83 1.88 -5.46
N SER A 207 10.14 0.67 -4.98
CA SER A 207 10.70 0.46 -3.66
C SER A 207 12.07 1.11 -3.51
N TYR A 208 12.91 1.05 -4.54
CA TYR A 208 14.20 1.75 -4.57
C TYR A 208 14.04 3.26 -4.42
N LEU A 209 13.06 3.85 -5.12
CA LEU A 209 12.75 5.28 -4.99
C LEU A 209 12.34 5.61 -3.55
N PHE A 210 11.43 4.82 -2.95
CA PHE A 210 11.03 4.99 -1.55
C PHE A 210 12.21 4.87 -0.58
N GLY A 211 13.04 3.84 -0.72
CA GLY A 211 14.23 3.66 0.12
C GLY A 211 15.21 4.82 0.02
N THR A 212 15.37 5.39 -1.18
CA THR A 212 16.20 6.60 -1.39
C THR A 212 15.63 7.81 -0.67
N VAL A 213 14.31 8.04 -0.76
CA VAL A 213 13.64 9.16 -0.07
C VAL A 213 13.66 8.99 1.45
N ILE A 214 13.42 7.78 1.96
CA ILE A 214 13.52 7.47 3.41
C ILE A 214 14.93 7.79 3.91
N LEU A 215 15.95 7.32 3.19
CA LEU A 215 17.34 7.56 3.56
C LEU A 215 17.68 9.05 3.56
N ALA A 216 17.29 9.79 2.53
CA ALA A 216 17.49 11.23 2.45
C ALA A 216 16.79 11.99 3.59
N ALA A 217 15.52 11.67 3.86
CA ALA A 217 14.76 12.27 4.96
C ALA A 217 15.39 11.96 6.32
N THR A 218 15.88 10.74 6.51
CA THR A 218 16.56 10.31 7.75
C THR A 218 17.88 11.07 7.94
N ILE A 219 18.69 11.20 6.89
CA ILE A 219 19.95 11.97 6.93
C ILE A 219 19.66 13.44 7.28
N ASN A 220 18.67 14.06 6.62
CA ASN A 220 18.30 15.45 6.90
C ASN A 220 17.83 15.64 8.35
N LEU A 221 17.08 14.68 8.89
CA LEU A 221 16.66 14.70 10.29
C LEU A 221 17.86 14.62 11.25
N VAL A 222 18.81 13.69 10.99
CA VAL A 222 20.01 13.53 11.82
C VAL A 222 20.90 14.77 11.77
N ILE A 223 21.11 15.37 10.60
CA ILE A 223 21.88 16.62 10.45
C ILE A 223 21.18 17.75 11.20
N GLY A 224 19.86 17.87 11.06
CA GLY A 224 19.06 18.88 11.76
C GLY A 224 19.13 18.76 13.28
N LEU A 225 19.31 17.55 13.80
CA LEU A 225 19.48 17.26 15.24
C LEU A 225 20.91 17.47 15.73
N ALA A 226 21.91 17.13 14.92
CA ALA A 226 23.32 17.30 15.31
C ALA A 226 23.77 18.77 15.24
N GLY A 227 23.07 19.59 14.44
CA GLY A 227 23.32 21.03 14.33
C GLY A 227 22.51 21.90 15.30
N SER A 228 21.77 21.31 16.24
CA SER A 228 20.99 22.02 17.28
C SER A 228 21.70 22.05 18.63
#